data_AF-X1H824-F1
#
_entry.id   AF-X1H824-F1
#
_cell.length_a   1.000
_cell.length_b   1.000
_cell.length_c   1.000
_cell.angle_alpha   90.00
_cell.angle_beta   90.00
_cell.angle_gamma   90.00
#
_symmetry.space_group_name_H-M   'P 1'
#
loop_
_entity.id
_entity.type
_entity.pdbx_description
1 polymer ?
#
loop_
_entity_poly.entity_id
_entity_poly.type
_entity_poly.pdbx_seq_one_letter_code
_entity_poly.pdbx_strand_id
1 'polypeptide(L)' 'LESKGIETRPLFGSIPSQPAYKFLRNKYKGKLPNAEHVGTNGFYIGCHQYLTQDDLEYIIKTFREILK' A
#
# COMPACT_ATOMS: atom_id res chain seq x y z
N LEU A 1 -7.61 -2.91 9.34
CA LEU A 1 -6.50 -2.25 10.07
C LEU A 1 -6.98 -0.93 10.66
N GLU A 2 -7.54 -0.02 9.84
CA GLU A 2 -8.08 1.28 10.30
C GLU A 2 -9.09 1.18 11.46
N SER A 3 -10.06 0.27 11.40
CA SER A 3 -11.02 0.04 12.51
C SER A 3 -10.39 -0.49 13.80
N LYS A 4 -9.12 -0.91 13.74
CA LYS A 4 -8.29 -1.36 14.86
C LYS A 4 -7.24 -0.29 15.22
N GLY A 5 -7.35 0.93 14.70
CA GLY A 5 -6.40 2.02 14.99
C GLY A 5 -5.02 1.89 14.33
N ILE A 6 -4.83 0.90 13.44
CA ILE A 6 -3.59 0.79 12.64
C ILE A 6 -3.83 1.50 11.33
N GLU A 7 -3.25 2.68 11.22
CA GLU A 7 -3.33 3.52 10.03
C GLU A 7 -2.64 2.85 8.84
N THR A 8 -3.28 2.92 7.67
CA THR A 8 -2.73 2.46 6.40
C THR A 8 -2.65 3.62 5.42
N ARG A 9 -1.80 3.44 4.41
CA ARG A 9 -1.74 4.32 3.25
C ARG A 9 -1.69 3.50 1.98
N PRO A 10 -2.51 3.84 0.96
CA PRO A 10 -2.39 3.19 -0.33
C PRO A 10 -0.99 3.45 -0.89
N LEU A 11 -0.39 2.44 -1.53
CA LEU A 11 0.78 2.68 -2.35
C LEU A 11 0.33 3.53 -3.54
N PHE A 12 1.11 4.54 -3.91
CA PHE A 12 0.76 5.37 -5.06
C PHE A 12 0.58 4.51 -6.31
N GLY A 13 -0.48 4.80 -7.06
CA GLY A 13 -0.73 4.12 -8.33
C GLY A 13 0.38 4.41 -9.34
N SER A 14 0.66 3.42 -10.20
CA SER A 14 1.63 3.53 -11.30
C SER A 14 1.48 4.85 -12.07
N ILE A 15 2.56 5.60 -12.28
CA ILE A 15 2.51 6.95 -12.85
C ILE A 15 1.68 7.04 -14.14
N PRO A 16 1.84 6.15 -15.16
CA PRO A 16 1.05 6.23 -16.38
C PRO A 16 -0.46 5.98 -16.21
N SER A 17 -0.90 5.36 -15.10
CA SER A 17 -2.33 5.13 -14.84
C SER A 17 -3.03 6.37 -14.26
N GLN A 18 -2.28 7.30 -13.67
CA GLN A 18 -2.79 8.50 -13.00
C GLN A 18 -3.42 9.51 -13.98
N PRO A 19 -4.45 10.28 -13.56
CA PRO A 19 -5.17 11.21 -14.44
C PRO A 19 -4.28 12.27 -15.11
N ALA A 20 -3.29 12.81 -14.40
CA ALA A 20 -2.36 13.81 -14.92
C ALA A 20 -1.47 13.29 -16.06
N TYR A 21 -1.30 11.96 -16.15
CA TYR A 21 -0.41 11.31 -17.11
C TYR A 21 -1.17 10.51 -18.19
N LYS A 22 -2.44 10.86 -18.46
CA LYS A 22 -3.26 10.20 -19.50
C LYS A 22 -2.55 10.10 -20.85
N PHE A 23 -1.73 11.09 -21.22
CA PHE A 23 -0.94 11.11 -22.46
C PHE A 23 0.12 9.99 -22.55
N LEU A 24 0.48 9.34 -21.43
CA LEU A 24 1.42 8.22 -21.37
C LEU A 24 0.74 6.85 -21.46
N ARG A 25 -0.59 6.75 -21.29
CA ARG A 25 -1.30 5.45 -21.15
C ARG A 25 -1.03 4.49 -22.30
N ASN A 26 -1.20 4.95 -23.55
CA ASN A 26 -0.99 4.10 -24.72
C ASN A 26 0.48 3.64 -24.86
N LYS A 27 1.42 4.48 -24.44
CA LYS A 27 2.86 4.17 -24.49
C LYS A 27 3.23 3.05 -23.51
N TYR A 28 2.57 2.99 -22.36
CA TYR A 28 2.93 2.10 -21.23
C TYR A 28 1.93 0.98 -20.93
N LYS A 29 0.81 0.89 -21.66
CA LYS A 29 -0.20 -0.16 -21.48
C LYS A 29 0.45 -1.55 -21.50
N GLY A 30 0.30 -2.28 -20.40
CA GLY A 30 0.80 -3.66 -20.24
C GLY A 30 2.33 -3.78 -20.12
N LYS A 31 3.07 -2.66 -20.00
CA LYS A 31 4.54 -2.68 -19.90
C LYS A 31 5.06 -2.64 -18.46
N LEU A 32 4.20 -2.30 -17.50
CA LEU A 32 4.57 -2.13 -16.10
C LEU A 32 3.71 -3.02 -15.18
N PRO A 33 3.62 -4.35 -15.45
CA PRO A 33 2.66 -5.22 -14.76
C PRO A 33 2.85 -5.23 -13.24
N ASN A 34 4.10 -5.20 -12.76
CA ASN A 34 4.38 -5.16 -11.33
C ASN A 34 3.97 -3.82 -10.72
N ALA A 35 4.27 -2.68 -11.37
CA ALA A 35 3.90 -1.36 -10.86
C ALA A 35 2.38 -1.16 -10.86
N GLU A 36 1.67 -1.67 -11.88
CA GLU A 36 0.22 -1.66 -11.94
C GLU A 36 -0.40 -2.55 -10.86
N HIS A 37 0.17 -3.74 -10.64
CA HIS A 37 -0.27 -4.66 -9.60
C HIS A 37 -0.09 -4.07 -8.19
N VAL A 38 1.10 -3.58 -7.84
CA VAL A 38 1.34 -2.97 -6.51
C VAL A 38 0.60 -1.64 -6.35
N GLY A 39 0.41 -0.86 -7.41
CA GLY A 39 -0.34 0.39 -7.35
C GLY A 39 -1.85 0.20 -7.12
N THR A 40 -2.37 -1.00 -7.36
CA THR A 40 -3.80 -1.34 -7.16
C THR A 40 -4.04 -2.20 -5.92
N ASN A 41 -3.08 -3.04 -5.52
CA ASN A 41 -3.21 -3.99 -4.42
C ASN A 41 -2.31 -3.65 -3.21
N GLY A 42 -1.34 -2.77 -3.39
CA GLY A 42 -0.34 -2.43 -2.38
C GLY A 42 -0.78 -1.32 -1.44
N PHE A 43 -0.35 -1.44 -0.19
CA PHE A 43 -0.46 -0.42 0.84
C PHE A 43 0.74 -0.54 1.77
N TYR A 44 0.98 0.48 2.58
CA TYR A 44 2.00 0.45 3.63
C TYR A 44 1.42 0.89 4.97
N ILE A 45 2.15 0.55 6.03
CA ILE A 45 1.87 0.90 7.43
C ILE A 45 3.08 1.65 8.01
N GLY A 46 2.93 2.22 9.20
CA GLY A 46 4.02 2.93 9.89
C GLY A 46 5.24 2.04 10.17
N CYS A 47 6.43 2.60 9.96
CA CYS A 47 7.72 2.02 10.32
C CYS A 47 8.69 3.13 10.77
N HIS A 48 8.19 4.08 11.57
CA HIS A 48 8.97 5.21 12.05
C HIS A 48 9.57 4.92 13.43
N GLN A 49 10.59 5.69 13.82
CA GLN A 49 11.39 5.50 15.03
C GLN A 49 10.65 5.65 16.37
N TYR A 50 9.36 6.03 16.33
CA TYR A 50 8.56 6.23 17.55
C TYR A 50 7.61 5.07 17.83
N LEU A 51 7.61 4.03 16.98
CA LEU A 51 6.90 2.79 17.28
C LEU A 51 7.62 2.05 18.41
N THR A 52 6.86 1.74 19.45
CA THR A 52 7.34 0.94 20.57
C THR A 52 7.21 -0.55 20.25
N GLN A 53 7.83 -1.40 21.07
CA GLN A 53 7.68 -2.84 20.96
C GLN A 53 6.21 -3.28 21.09
N ASP A 54 5.45 -2.64 21.99
CA ASP A 54 4.02 -2.91 22.19
C ASP A 54 3.19 -2.59 20.94
N ASP A 55 3.52 -1.50 20.23
CA ASP A 55 2.87 -1.15 18.97
C ASP A 55 3.11 -2.23 17.91
N LEU A 56 4.35 -2.74 17.80
CA LEU A 56 4.70 -3.80 16.85
C LEU A 56 3.97 -5.10 17.18
N GLU A 57 3.89 -5.47 18.45
CA GLU A 57 3.17 -6.66 18.89
C GLU A 57 1.66 -6.56 18.61
N TYR A 58 1.08 -5.38 18.84
CA TYR A 58 -0.32 -5.09 18.50
C TYR A 58 -0.58 -5.23 17.00
N ILE A 59 0.32 -4.69 16.17
CA ILE A 59 0.27 -4.82 14.70
C ILE A 59 0.30 -6.30 14.31
N ILE A 60 1.30 -7.05 14.77
CA ILE A 60 1.47 -8.48 14.45
C ILE A 60 0.23 -9.28 14.84
N LYS A 61 -0.29 -9.07 16.07
CA LYS A 61 -1.50 -9.72 16.55
C LYS A 61 -2.69 -9.43 15.64
N THR A 62 -2.89 -8.15 15.28
CA THR A 62 -4.01 -7.74 14.43
C THR A 62 -3.92 -8.35 13.03
N PHE A 63 -2.74 -8.42 12.44
CA PHE A 63 -2.55 -9.10 11.16
C PHE A 63 -2.85 -10.61 11.24
N ARG A 64 -2.42 -11.28 12.31
CA ARG A 64 -2.75 -12.71 12.54
C ARG A 64 -4.25 -12.95 12.71
N GLU A 65 -4.99 -12.01 13.31
CA GLU A 65 -6.44 -12.09 13.42
C GLU A 65 -7.15 -11.97 12.06
N ILE A 66 -6.62 -11.13 11.17
CA ILE A 66 -7.21 -10.84 9.84
C ILE A 66 -6.85 -11.92 8.81
N LEU A 67 -5.59 -12.37 8.77
CA LEU A 67 -5.03 -13.25 7.73
C LEU A 67 -5.20 -14.76 8.03
N LYS A 68 -6.22 -15.13 8.80
CA LYS A 68 -6.51 -16.54 9.10
C LYS A 68 -6.72 -17.39 7.85
#